data_AF-W2L0J6-F1
#
_entry.id   AF-W2L0J6-F1
#
_cell.length_a   1.000
_cell.length_b   1.000
_cell.length_c   1.000
_cell.angle_alpha   90.00
_cell.angle_beta   90.00
_cell.angle_gamma   90.00
#
_symmetry.space_group_name_H-M   'P 1'
#
loop_
_entity.id
_entity.type
_entity.pdbx_description
1 polymer ?
#
loop_
_entity_poly.entity_id
_entity_poly.type
_entity_poly.pdbx_seq_one_letter_code
_entity_poly.pdbx_strand_id
1 'polypeptide(L)'
;MELVNIDEDAKDQFYKLMSVNLCSNIDGQLVVGMMTNPPQPGDASYERYAEQRDGTLGSLKRRAEKLVKAFNELEGVTCNETEGAMYTFPNLTLPPKAVEAAKEAGMAPDAFYCMQMLDETGIVVVPGSGFGQKAGTWHFRTTILPPEDAVDDVIEKTSKFHARFMDKYR
;
A
#
# COMPACT_ATOMS: atom_id res chain seq x y z
N MET A 1 11.29 25.02 14.84
CA MET A 1 10.58 23.74 14.98
C MET A 1 9.38 23.99 15.86
N GLU A 2 8.18 23.69 15.39
CA GLU A 2 6.96 23.86 16.17
C GLU A 2 6.66 22.53 16.90
N LEU A 3 6.71 22.56 18.24
CA LEU A 3 6.37 21.43 19.11
C LEU A 3 5.33 21.92 20.13
N VAL A 4 4.15 21.30 20.12
CA VAL A 4 3.01 21.68 20.97
C VAL A 4 2.94 20.75 22.18
N ASN A 5 2.73 21.30 23.38
CA ASN A 5 2.63 20.56 24.65
C ASN A 5 3.87 19.70 25.00
N ILE A 6 5.06 20.16 24.61
CA ILE A 6 6.35 19.54 24.97
C ILE A 6 7.09 20.45 25.94
N ASP A 7 7.70 19.86 26.96
CA ASP A 7 8.56 20.55 27.93
C ASP A 7 9.76 21.21 27.24
N GLU A 8 10.16 22.40 27.69
CA GLU A 8 11.22 23.19 27.03
C GLU A 8 12.58 22.47 27.04
N ASP A 9 12.95 21.80 28.15
CA ASP A 9 14.22 21.06 28.21
C ASP A 9 14.22 19.89 27.21
N ALA A 10 13.06 19.26 26.99
CA ALA A 10 12.90 18.23 25.96
C ALA A 10 13.02 18.81 24.55
N LYS A 11 12.47 20.00 24.28
CA LYS A 11 12.64 20.69 22.98
C LYS A 11 14.10 20.99 22.69
N ASP A 12 14.87 21.38 23.70
CA ASP A 12 16.31 21.62 23.57
C ASP A 12 17.07 20.34 23.22
N GLN A 13 16.70 19.19 23.81
CA GLN A 13 17.29 17.91 23.43
C GLN A 13 16.94 17.53 21.98
N PHE A 14 15.72 17.78 21.52
CA PHE A 14 15.35 17.58 20.11
C PHE A 14 16.15 18.47 19.17
N TYR A 15 16.27 19.76 19.49
CA TYR A 15 17.05 20.69 18.68
C TYR A 15 18.52 20.27 18.59
N LYS A 16 19.12 19.91 19.74
CA LYS A 16 20.47 19.38 19.80
C LYS A 16 20.64 18.16 18.89
N LEU A 17 19.76 17.17 18.99
CA LEU A 17 19.79 15.96 18.15
C LEU A 17 19.69 16.29 16.65
N MET A 18 18.75 17.16 16.27
CA MET A 18 18.53 17.51 14.86
C MET A 18 19.71 18.29 14.25
N SER A 19 20.33 19.16 15.04
CA SER A 19 21.45 20.01 14.59
C SER A 19 22.71 19.24 14.20
N VAL A 20 22.86 17.98 14.65
CA VAL A 20 24.00 17.11 14.30
C VAL A 20 24.10 16.89 12.80
N ASN A 21 22.97 16.89 12.09
CA ASN A 21 22.91 16.73 10.64
C ASN A 21 22.85 18.07 9.89
N LEU A 22 23.08 19.20 10.58
CA LEU A 22 22.90 20.59 10.11
C LEU A 22 21.43 20.91 9.77
N CYS A 23 20.91 20.35 8.68
CA CYS A 23 19.52 20.50 8.24
C CYS A 23 19.15 19.45 7.17
N SER A 24 17.87 19.34 6.84
CA SER A 24 17.43 18.62 5.64
C SER A 24 17.79 19.38 4.37
N ASN A 25 17.80 18.69 3.22
CA ASN A 25 18.09 19.34 1.94
C ASN A 25 17.08 20.46 1.63
N ILE A 26 17.57 21.55 1.05
CA ILE A 26 16.78 22.77 0.81
C ILE A 26 15.66 22.52 -0.20
N ASP A 27 15.89 21.72 -1.24
CA ASP A 27 14.87 21.42 -2.26
C ASP A 27 13.63 20.76 -1.63
N GLY A 28 13.84 19.80 -0.73
CA GLY A 28 12.76 19.17 0.03
C GLY A 28 12.02 20.14 0.95
N GLN A 29 12.75 21.08 1.58
CA GLN A 29 12.12 22.15 2.37
C GLN A 29 11.24 23.05 1.49
N LEU A 30 11.71 23.42 0.29
CA LEU A 30 10.95 24.21 -0.69
C LEU A 30 9.71 23.45 -1.17
N VAL A 31 9.84 22.15 -1.49
CA VAL A 31 8.72 21.31 -1.93
C VAL A 31 7.66 21.19 -0.83
N VAL A 32 8.06 21.00 0.43
CA VAL A 32 7.12 20.99 1.56
C VAL A 32 6.43 22.35 1.70
N GLY A 33 7.18 23.45 1.54
CA GLY A 33 6.62 24.81 1.55
C GLY A 33 5.58 25.03 0.45
N MET A 34 5.81 24.53 -0.76
CA MET A 34 4.84 24.58 -1.86
C MET A 34 3.63 23.68 -1.61
N MET A 35 3.84 22.50 -1.01
CA MET A 35 2.77 21.55 -0.69
C MET A 35 1.81 22.11 0.36
N THR A 36 2.32 22.82 1.37
CA THR A 36 1.49 23.43 2.43
C THR A 36 0.91 24.78 2.04
N ASN A 37 1.39 25.40 0.95
CA ASN A 37 0.90 26.67 0.41
C ASN A 37 0.54 26.54 -1.08
N PRO A 38 -0.47 25.72 -1.44
CA PRO A 38 -0.86 25.55 -2.83
C PRO A 38 -1.51 26.82 -3.41
N PRO A 39 -1.61 26.95 -4.75
CA PRO A 39 -2.35 28.03 -5.40
C PRO A 39 -3.79 28.14 -4.85
N GLN A 40 -4.28 29.36 -4.69
CA GLN A 40 -5.61 29.69 -4.17
C GLN A 40 -6.55 30.17 -5.28
N PRO A 41 -7.88 30.10 -5.09
CA PRO A 41 -8.83 30.64 -6.07
C PRO A 41 -8.50 32.09 -6.44
N GLY A 42 -8.33 32.35 -7.73
CA GLY A 42 -7.91 33.65 -8.26
C GLY A 42 -6.43 33.71 -8.69
N ASP A 43 -5.59 32.78 -8.24
CA ASP A 43 -4.22 32.66 -8.72
C ASP A 43 -4.18 32.14 -10.16
N ALA A 44 -3.19 32.60 -10.94
CA ALA A 44 -3.07 32.28 -12.37
C ALA A 44 -3.00 30.77 -12.66
N SER A 45 -2.48 29.97 -11.73
CA SER A 45 -2.32 28.51 -11.88
C SER A 45 -3.35 27.68 -11.13
N TYR A 46 -4.32 28.30 -10.43
CA TYR A 46 -5.24 27.58 -9.55
C TYR A 46 -6.06 26.53 -10.29
N GLU A 47 -6.72 26.90 -11.38
CA GLU A 47 -7.60 26.00 -12.14
C GLU A 47 -6.83 24.77 -12.64
N ARG A 48 -5.64 24.97 -13.20
CA ARG A 48 -4.78 23.88 -13.66
C ARG A 48 -4.32 22.98 -12.51
N TYR A 49 -3.95 23.56 -11.37
CA TYR A 49 -3.56 22.80 -10.19
C TYR A 49 -4.72 21.96 -9.65
N ALA A 50 -5.92 22.54 -9.52
CA ALA A 50 -7.11 21.86 -9.06
C ALA A 50 -7.48 20.69 -9.98
N GLU A 51 -7.50 20.91 -11.30
CA GLU A 51 -7.75 19.87 -12.30
C GLU A 51 -6.76 18.70 -12.17
N GLN A 52 -5.47 18.98 -12.06
CA GLN A 52 -4.42 17.96 -11.94
C GLN A 52 -4.51 17.18 -10.62
N ARG A 53 -4.74 17.88 -9.51
CA ARG A 53 -4.91 17.27 -8.19
C ARG A 53 -6.13 16.35 -8.18
N ASP A 54 -7.27 16.86 -8.62
CA ASP A 54 -8.55 16.14 -8.55
C ASP A 54 -8.59 14.99 -9.55
N GLY A 55 -7.98 15.16 -10.73
CA GLY A 55 -7.77 14.07 -11.70
C GLY A 55 -6.92 12.94 -11.14
N THR A 56 -5.81 13.28 -10.46
CA THR A 56 -4.92 12.29 -9.82
C THR A 56 -5.63 11.53 -8.71
N LEU A 57 -6.31 12.25 -7.80
CA LEU A 57 -7.07 11.65 -6.70
C LEU A 57 -8.23 10.79 -7.21
N GLY A 58 -8.94 11.26 -8.24
CA GLY A 58 -10.01 10.51 -8.89
C GLY A 58 -9.50 9.21 -9.53
N SER A 59 -8.34 9.23 -10.19
CA SER A 59 -7.73 8.01 -10.74
C SER A 59 -7.28 7.03 -9.66
N LEU A 60 -6.69 7.51 -8.56
CA LEU A 60 -6.35 6.66 -7.42
C LEU A 60 -7.60 6.00 -6.83
N LYS A 61 -8.69 6.75 -6.65
CA LYS A 61 -9.97 6.21 -6.15
C LYS A 61 -10.53 5.11 -7.04
N ARG A 62 -10.63 5.34 -8.36
CA ARG A 62 -11.13 4.32 -9.30
C ARG A 62 -10.30 3.05 -9.28
N ARG A 63 -8.96 3.17 -9.23
CA ARG A 63 -8.05 2.02 -9.14
C ARG A 63 -8.22 1.25 -7.83
N ALA A 64 -8.37 1.97 -6.72
CA ALA A 64 -8.62 1.36 -5.41
C ALA A 64 -9.94 0.56 -5.40
N GLU A 65 -11.05 1.17 -5.83
CA GLU A 65 -12.36 0.52 -5.90
C GLU A 65 -12.33 -0.72 -6.80
N LYS A 66 -11.65 -0.63 -7.95
CA LYS A 66 -11.52 -1.72 -8.92
C LYS A 66 -10.74 -2.90 -8.36
N LEU A 67 -9.60 -2.64 -7.71
CA LEU A 67 -8.78 -3.69 -7.07
C LEU A 67 -9.50 -4.32 -5.89
N VAL A 68 -10.11 -3.52 -5.00
CA VAL A 68 -10.89 -4.04 -3.86
C VAL A 68 -12.03 -4.93 -4.33
N LYS A 69 -12.78 -4.49 -5.35
CA LYS A 69 -13.86 -5.28 -5.94
C LYS A 69 -13.33 -6.62 -6.47
N ALA A 70 -12.26 -6.57 -7.28
CA ALA A 70 -11.66 -7.77 -7.85
C ALA A 70 -11.16 -8.75 -6.77
N PHE A 71 -10.53 -8.26 -5.71
CA PHE A 71 -10.09 -9.13 -4.61
C PHE A 71 -11.26 -9.75 -3.84
N ASN A 72 -12.36 -9.04 -3.65
CA ASN A 72 -13.56 -9.60 -3.01
C ASN A 72 -14.30 -10.62 -3.89
N GLU A 73 -14.00 -10.69 -5.19
CA GLU A 73 -14.52 -11.73 -6.10
C GLU A 73 -13.69 -13.02 -6.06
N LEU A 74 -12.50 -13.01 -5.43
CA LEU A 74 -11.64 -14.18 -5.32
C LEU A 74 -12.11 -15.13 -4.20
N GLU A 75 -11.96 -16.44 -4.43
CA GLU A 75 -12.32 -17.46 -3.45
C GLU A 75 -11.54 -17.30 -2.14
N GLY A 76 -12.24 -17.29 -1.01
CA GLY A 76 -11.57 -17.20 0.29
C GLY A 76 -10.80 -15.90 0.54
N VAL A 77 -11.02 -14.86 -0.27
CA VAL A 77 -10.42 -13.54 -0.08
C VAL A 77 -11.48 -12.56 0.38
N THR A 78 -11.14 -11.75 1.39
CA THR A 78 -11.93 -10.56 1.75
C THR A 78 -11.01 -9.36 1.76
N CYS A 79 -11.47 -8.23 1.24
CA CYS A 79 -10.71 -7.00 1.19
C CYS A 79 -11.58 -5.84 1.66
N ASN A 80 -11.14 -5.15 2.71
CA ASN A 80 -11.78 -3.92 3.15
C ASN A 80 -11.66 -2.83 2.09
N GLU A 81 -12.60 -1.88 2.12
CA GLU A 81 -12.53 -0.67 1.32
C GLU A 81 -11.25 0.11 1.64
N THR A 82 -10.67 0.71 0.60
CA THR A 82 -9.48 1.56 0.74
C THR A 82 -9.95 3.00 0.85
N GLU A 83 -10.18 3.45 2.09
CA GLU A 83 -10.66 4.81 2.38
C GLU A 83 -9.60 5.90 2.10
N GLY A 84 -8.31 5.51 2.01
CA GLY A 84 -7.21 6.43 1.73
C GLY A 84 -5.87 5.73 1.56
N ALA A 85 -4.79 6.52 1.56
CA ALA A 85 -3.42 6.10 1.27
C ALA A 85 -3.27 5.48 -0.14
N MET A 86 -2.42 4.46 -0.29
CA MET A 86 -2.03 3.89 -1.60
C MET A 86 -2.00 2.36 -1.60
N TYR A 87 -2.59 1.72 -0.59
CA TYR A 87 -2.46 0.28 -0.38
C TYR A 87 -3.81 -0.36 -0.08
N THR A 88 -3.99 -1.59 -0.57
CA THR A 88 -5.05 -2.49 -0.11
C THR A 88 -4.42 -3.66 0.64
N PHE A 89 -5.20 -4.26 1.55
CA PHE A 89 -4.70 -5.33 2.43
C PHE A 89 -5.68 -6.52 2.50
N PRO A 90 -5.79 -7.33 1.44
CA PRO A 90 -6.70 -8.46 1.41
C PRO A 90 -6.32 -9.53 2.45
N ASN A 91 -7.33 -10.12 3.08
CA ASN A 91 -7.25 -11.28 3.96
C ASN A 91 -7.49 -12.56 3.15
N LEU A 92 -6.61 -13.54 3.34
CA LEU A 92 -6.60 -14.83 2.67
C LEU A 92 -7.03 -15.94 3.63
N THR A 93 -8.08 -16.66 3.24
CA THR A 93 -8.45 -17.93 3.85
C THR A 93 -7.70 -19.05 3.12
N LEU A 94 -6.47 -19.32 3.58
CA LEU A 94 -5.62 -20.33 2.95
C LEU A 94 -6.07 -21.76 3.30
N PRO A 95 -6.12 -22.69 2.33
CA PRO A 95 -6.41 -24.10 2.60
C PRO A 95 -5.38 -24.74 3.56
N PRO A 96 -5.77 -25.72 4.39
CA PRO A 96 -4.85 -26.40 5.30
C PRO A 96 -3.62 -27.00 4.61
N LYS A 97 -3.76 -27.56 3.40
CA LYS A 97 -2.61 -28.10 2.65
C LYS A 97 -1.64 -27.02 2.21
N ALA A 98 -2.11 -25.79 1.94
CA ALA A 98 -1.25 -24.65 1.62
C ALA A 98 -0.44 -24.22 2.86
N VAL A 99 -1.07 -24.24 4.03
CA VAL A 99 -0.42 -23.93 5.31
C VAL A 99 0.65 -24.96 5.65
N GLU A 100 0.36 -26.25 5.48
CA GLU A 100 1.38 -27.31 5.69
C GLU A 100 2.51 -27.23 4.65
N ALA A 101 2.21 -26.99 3.37
CA ALA A 101 3.24 -26.80 2.34
C ALA A 101 4.15 -25.59 2.64
N ALA A 102 3.59 -24.50 3.16
CA ALA A 102 4.36 -23.34 3.59
C ALA A 102 5.29 -23.71 4.76
N LYS A 103 4.80 -24.49 5.72
CA LYS A 103 5.58 -24.99 6.86
C LYS A 103 6.72 -25.92 6.42
N GLU A 104 6.46 -26.82 5.48
CA GLU A 104 7.50 -27.68 4.87
C GLU A 104 8.57 -26.85 4.13
N ALA A 105 8.17 -25.75 3.51
CA ALA A 105 9.08 -24.78 2.90
C ALA A 105 9.77 -23.85 3.91
N GLY A 106 9.48 -23.96 5.21
CA GLY A 106 10.04 -23.09 6.24
C GLY A 106 9.56 -21.63 6.15
N MET A 107 8.38 -21.38 5.57
CA MET A 107 7.82 -20.05 5.34
C MET A 107 6.51 -19.84 6.12
N ALA A 108 6.19 -18.58 6.41
CA ALA A 108 4.84 -18.21 6.81
C ALA A 108 3.86 -18.46 5.64
N PRO A 109 2.61 -18.90 5.89
CA PRO A 109 1.64 -19.20 4.83
C PRO A 109 1.38 -18.05 3.83
N ASP A 110 1.32 -16.82 4.31
CA ASP A 110 1.20 -15.65 3.41
C ASP A 110 2.46 -15.37 2.60
N ALA A 111 3.65 -15.51 3.20
CA ALA A 111 4.92 -15.39 2.49
C ALA A 111 5.04 -16.45 1.40
N PHE A 112 4.64 -17.69 1.68
CA PHE A 112 4.58 -18.76 0.69
C PHE A 112 3.64 -18.42 -0.47
N TYR A 113 2.42 -17.93 -0.18
CA TYR A 113 1.48 -17.48 -1.21
C TYR A 113 2.06 -16.33 -2.06
N CYS A 114 2.69 -15.34 -1.43
CA CYS A 114 3.29 -14.19 -2.13
C CYS A 114 4.47 -14.61 -3.02
N MET A 115 5.30 -15.55 -2.58
CA MET A 115 6.41 -16.08 -3.38
C MET A 115 5.90 -16.85 -4.60
N GLN A 116 4.88 -17.69 -4.44
CA GLN A 116 4.26 -18.40 -5.56
C GLN A 116 3.62 -17.42 -6.57
N MET A 117 2.99 -16.35 -6.08
CA MET A 117 2.44 -15.30 -6.95
C MET A 117 3.54 -14.64 -7.78
N LEU A 118 4.66 -14.30 -7.15
CA LEU A 118 5.81 -13.72 -7.81
C LEU A 118 6.35 -14.66 -8.89
N ASP A 119 6.59 -15.93 -8.56
CA ASP A 119 7.17 -16.91 -9.48
C ASP A 119 6.27 -17.17 -10.70
N GLU A 120 4.95 -17.20 -10.52
CA GLU A 120 4.00 -17.48 -11.61
C GLU A 120 3.61 -16.27 -12.45
N THR A 121 3.61 -15.06 -11.87
CA THR A 121 3.02 -13.88 -12.52
C THR A 121 3.98 -12.71 -12.69
N GLY A 122 5.10 -12.70 -11.96
CA GLY A 122 5.98 -11.54 -11.83
C GLY A 122 5.43 -10.44 -10.92
N ILE A 123 4.25 -10.61 -10.31
CA ILE A 123 3.64 -9.61 -9.43
C ILE A 123 4.28 -9.70 -8.04
N VAL A 124 4.85 -8.59 -7.58
CA VAL A 124 5.43 -8.48 -6.24
C VAL A 124 4.38 -7.89 -5.29
N VAL A 125 4.03 -8.66 -4.27
CA VAL A 125 3.24 -8.22 -3.11
C VAL A 125 4.01 -8.47 -1.82
N VAL A 126 3.65 -7.77 -0.74
CA VAL A 126 4.33 -7.93 0.55
C VAL A 126 3.47 -8.78 1.49
N PRO A 127 3.99 -9.87 2.08
CA PRO A 127 3.22 -10.73 2.96
C PRO A 127 2.84 -10.02 4.27
N GLY A 128 1.66 -10.35 4.79
CA GLY A 128 1.10 -9.79 6.03
C GLY A 128 1.96 -10.04 7.26
N SER A 129 2.69 -11.15 7.29
CA SER A 129 3.65 -11.52 8.34
C SER A 129 4.75 -10.48 8.57
N GLY A 130 5.09 -9.65 7.58
CA GLY A 130 6.02 -8.54 7.74
C GLY A 130 5.46 -7.32 8.47
N PHE A 131 4.13 -7.22 8.60
CA PHE A 131 3.43 -6.08 9.23
C PHE A 131 2.93 -6.38 10.65
N GLY A 132 2.94 -7.66 11.04
CA GLY A 132 2.17 -8.14 12.18
C GLY A 132 0.69 -8.27 11.83
N GLN A 133 0.08 -9.38 12.24
CA GLN A 133 -1.32 -9.68 12.00
C GLN A 133 -1.88 -10.57 13.10
N LYS A 134 -3.21 -10.68 13.18
CA LYS A 134 -3.87 -11.57 14.13
C LYS A 134 -3.42 -13.01 13.89
N ALA A 135 -3.14 -13.75 14.97
CA ALA A 135 -2.77 -15.16 14.85
C ALA A 135 -3.87 -15.96 14.13
N GLY A 136 -3.46 -16.79 13.16
CA GLY A 136 -4.37 -17.59 12.34
C GLY A 136 -5.03 -16.85 11.17
N THR A 137 -4.66 -15.59 10.91
CA THR A 137 -5.06 -14.87 9.69
C THR A 137 -3.85 -14.59 8.81
N TRP A 138 -4.10 -14.45 7.51
CA TRP A 138 -3.06 -14.30 6.50
C TRP A 138 -3.45 -13.16 5.57
N HIS A 139 -2.52 -12.30 5.22
CA HIS A 139 -2.79 -11.15 4.36
C HIS A 139 -1.65 -10.94 3.39
N PHE A 140 -1.89 -10.08 2.40
CA PHE A 140 -0.82 -9.46 1.65
C PHE A 140 -1.15 -7.98 1.45
N ARG A 141 -0.12 -7.15 1.30
CA ARG A 141 -0.27 -5.75 0.89
C ARG A 141 0.05 -5.63 -0.59
N THR A 142 -0.84 -4.98 -1.32
CA THR A 142 -0.59 -4.55 -2.70
C THR A 142 -0.84 -3.05 -2.86
N THR A 143 -0.36 -2.47 -3.95
CA THR A 143 -0.47 -1.03 -4.22
C THR A 143 -1.58 -0.76 -5.24
N ILE A 144 -2.23 0.41 -5.12
CA ILE A 144 -3.17 0.93 -6.13
C ILE A 144 -2.46 1.77 -7.22
N LEU A 145 -1.12 1.74 -7.22
CA LEU A 145 -0.26 2.59 -8.04
C LEU A 145 -0.04 2.16 -9.49
N PRO A 146 -0.28 0.91 -9.92
CA PRO A 146 -0.21 0.59 -11.35
C PRO A 146 -1.03 1.59 -12.18
N PRO A 147 -0.56 1.97 -13.37
CA PRO A 147 -1.31 2.79 -14.31
C PRO A 147 -2.72 2.24 -14.53
N GLU A 148 -3.71 3.11 -14.71
CA GLU A 148 -5.13 2.71 -14.74
C GLU A 148 -5.44 1.73 -15.89
N ASP A 149 -4.73 1.84 -17.00
CA ASP A 149 -4.75 0.93 -18.15
C ASP A 149 -4.06 -0.42 -17.90
N ALA A 150 -3.21 -0.52 -16.88
CA ALA A 150 -2.53 -1.76 -16.49
C ALA A 150 -3.26 -2.51 -15.36
N VAL A 151 -4.22 -1.88 -14.66
CA VAL A 151 -4.91 -2.50 -13.52
C VAL A 151 -5.68 -3.76 -13.92
N ASP A 152 -6.26 -3.81 -15.12
CA ASP A 152 -6.98 -5.00 -15.60
C ASP A 152 -6.05 -6.20 -15.78
N ASP A 153 -4.85 -6.00 -16.31
CA ASP A 153 -3.85 -7.06 -16.48
C ASP A 153 -3.37 -7.60 -15.12
N VAL A 154 -3.15 -6.71 -14.15
CA VAL A 154 -2.80 -7.09 -12.77
C VAL A 154 -3.91 -7.93 -12.14
N ILE A 155 -5.17 -7.50 -12.28
CA ILE A 155 -6.32 -8.25 -11.76
C ILE A 155 -6.40 -9.62 -12.43
N GLU A 156 -6.35 -9.68 -13.76
CA GLU A 156 -6.47 -10.93 -14.51
C GLU A 156 -5.39 -11.95 -14.12
N LYS A 157 -4.12 -11.51 -14.07
CA LYS A 157 -3.00 -12.35 -13.64
C LYS A 157 -3.16 -12.83 -12.21
N THR A 158 -3.56 -11.95 -11.30
CA THR A 158 -3.78 -12.29 -9.89
C THR A 158 -4.91 -13.31 -9.74
N SER A 159 -6.05 -13.10 -10.41
CA SER A 159 -7.19 -14.01 -10.37
C SER A 159 -6.85 -15.39 -10.92
N LYS A 160 -6.14 -15.45 -12.05
CA LYS A 160 -5.69 -16.72 -12.66
C LYS A 160 -4.72 -17.47 -11.76
N PHE A 161 -3.74 -16.78 -11.16
CA PHE A 161 -2.83 -17.38 -10.19
C PHE A 161 -3.60 -17.90 -8.98
N HIS A 162 -4.45 -17.07 -8.39
CA HIS A 162 -5.19 -17.40 -7.18
C HIS A 162 -6.05 -18.65 -7.37
N ALA A 163 -6.80 -18.74 -8.48
CA ALA A 163 -7.61 -19.92 -8.80
C ALA A 163 -6.76 -21.20 -8.90
N ARG A 164 -5.61 -21.15 -9.59
CA ARG A 164 -4.69 -22.30 -9.67
C ARG A 164 -4.10 -22.68 -8.32
N PHE A 165 -3.75 -21.69 -7.51
CA PHE A 165 -3.24 -21.91 -6.16
C PHE A 165 -4.28 -22.63 -5.30
N MET A 166 -5.53 -22.16 -5.30
CA MET A 166 -6.62 -22.79 -4.55
C MET A 166 -6.89 -24.22 -5.05
N ASP A 167 -6.97 -24.44 -6.37
CA ASP A 167 -7.15 -25.77 -6.96
C ASP A 167 -6.04 -26.77 -6.56
N LYS A 168 -4.79 -26.29 -6.43
CA LYS A 168 -3.64 -27.11 -6.06
C LYS A 168 -3.66 -27.53 -4.59
N TYR A 169 -4.19 -26.70 -3.70
CA TYR A 169 -4.10 -26.90 -2.24
C TYR A 169 -5.44 -27.16 -1.54
N ARG A 170 -6.57 -27.17 -2.25
CA ARG A 170 -7.86 -27.60 -1.71
C ARG A 170 -7.87 -29.08 -1.31
#